data_AF-A0A0A9X549-F1
#
_entry.id   AF-A0A0A9X549-F1
#
_cell.length_a   1.000
_cell.length_b   1.000
_cell.length_c   1.000
_cell.angle_alpha   90.00
_cell.angle_beta   90.00
_cell.angle_gamma   90.00
#
_symmetry.space_group_name_H-M   'P 1'
#
loop_
_entity.id
_entity.type
_entity.pdbx_description
1 polymer ?
#
loop_
_entity_poly.entity_id
_entity_poly.type
_entity_poly.pdbx_seq_one_letter_code
_entity_poly.pdbx_strand_id
1 'polypeptide(L)'
;MNQSLTRWYSTIYRQSEGTELISGLETAVQRCLNNYFEVTGTYPNQLIIFRDGLGDGQLETCKEFEVKQIVRACMKVDLDYKPNRLFVVVQKRIQTRLFFENKDGLINPPPGSIMDHSITRRDKFDFFLVSKTFDRGL
;
A
#
# COMPACT_ATOMS: atom_id res chain seq x y z
N MET A 1 8.00 9.40 -10.45
CA MET A 1 8.07 10.04 -11.79
C MET A 1 9.43 9.87 -12.49
N ASN A 2 10.36 9.13 -11.91
CA ASN A 2 11.68 8.85 -12.47
C ASN A 2 12.10 7.44 -12.05
N GLN A 3 13.00 6.81 -12.82
CA GLN A 3 13.40 5.42 -12.58
C GLN A 3 14.04 5.20 -11.21
N SER A 4 14.70 6.21 -10.63
CA SER A 4 15.30 6.14 -9.30
C SER A 4 14.30 6.25 -8.15
N LEU A 5 12.99 6.42 -8.43
CA LEU A 5 11.92 6.53 -7.43
C LEU A 5 12.14 7.65 -6.38
N THR A 6 12.80 8.74 -6.77
CA THR A 6 13.11 9.87 -5.88
C THR A 6 12.16 11.06 -6.04
N ARG A 7 11.30 11.08 -7.08
CA ARG A 7 10.34 12.16 -7.35
C ARG A 7 8.91 11.67 -7.30
N TRP A 8 8.08 12.40 -6.55
CA TRP A 8 6.69 12.06 -6.26
C TRP A 8 5.75 13.15 -6.76
N TYR A 9 4.62 12.73 -7.32
CA TYR A 9 3.46 13.58 -7.54
C TYR A 9 2.48 13.35 -6.39
N SER A 10 1.87 14.41 -5.87
CA SER A 10 0.90 14.35 -4.78
C SER A 10 -0.39 15.02 -5.20
N THR A 11 -1.52 14.42 -4.83
CA THR A 11 -2.84 14.97 -5.05
C THR A 11 -3.69 14.73 -3.81
N ILE A 12 -4.59 15.68 -3.54
CA ILE A 12 -5.48 15.64 -2.37
C ILE A 12 -6.91 15.62 -2.90
N TYR A 13 -7.73 14.79 -2.28
CA TYR A 13 -9.16 14.75 -2.51
C TYR A 13 -9.88 14.95 -1.18
N ARG A 14 -10.84 15.88 -1.17
CA ARG A 14 -11.66 16.13 0.02
C ARG A 14 -12.84 15.17 0.00
N GLN A 15 -12.98 14.40 1.08
CA GLN A 15 -14.09 13.47 1.27
C GLN A 15 -15.01 13.93 2.40
N SER A 16 -16.23 13.39 2.40
CA SER A 16 -17.22 13.58 3.47
C SER A 16 -16.72 12.99 4.79
N GLU A 17 -17.07 13.61 5.92
CA GLU A 17 -16.70 13.10 7.25
C GLU A 17 -17.25 11.68 7.49
N GLY A 18 -16.49 10.86 8.23
CA GLY A 18 -16.92 9.52 8.66
C GLY A 18 -16.78 8.38 7.64
N THR A 19 -16.20 8.62 6.45
CA THR A 19 -15.94 7.55 5.47
C THR A 19 -14.46 7.15 5.45
N GLU A 20 -14.17 5.89 5.79
CA GLU A 20 -12.79 5.33 5.75
C GLU A 20 -12.36 4.87 4.34
N LEU A 21 -13.34 4.61 3.46
CA LEU A 21 -13.11 4.27 2.05
C LEU A 21 -12.91 5.53 1.22
N ILE A 22 -11.89 5.53 0.38
CA ILE A 22 -11.56 6.67 -0.47
C ILE A 22 -12.53 6.70 -1.66
N SER A 23 -13.43 7.68 -1.70
CA SER A 23 -14.38 7.89 -2.82
C SER A 23 -13.80 8.67 -4.00
N GLY A 24 -12.68 9.36 -3.80
CA GLY A 24 -11.98 10.13 -4.84
C GLY A 24 -10.77 9.43 -5.45
N LEU A 25 -10.60 8.13 -5.20
CA LEU A 25 -9.41 7.40 -5.61
C LEU A 25 -9.29 7.34 -7.12
N GLU A 26 -10.43 7.19 -7.82
CA GLU A 26 -10.48 7.19 -9.28
C GLU A 26 -9.88 8.48 -9.86
N THR A 27 -10.36 9.64 -9.40
CA THR A 27 -9.88 10.96 -9.82
C THR A 27 -8.41 11.18 -9.46
N ALA A 28 -8.00 10.76 -8.26
CA ALA A 28 -6.62 10.89 -7.81
C ALA A 28 -5.66 10.07 -8.68
N VAL A 29 -6.00 8.81 -8.96
CA VAL A 29 -5.19 7.93 -9.82
C VAL A 29 -5.13 8.44 -11.25
N GLN A 30 -6.25 8.93 -11.79
CA GLN A 30 -6.27 9.52 -13.14
C GLN A 30 -5.31 10.72 -13.25
N ARG A 31 -5.30 11.61 -12.24
CA ARG A 31 -4.34 12.73 -12.17
C ARG A 31 -2.89 12.24 -12.10
N CYS A 32 -2.61 11.23 -11.29
CA CYS A 32 -1.28 10.63 -11.19
C CYS A 32 -0.82 10.03 -12.53
N LEU A 33 -1.70 9.32 -13.24
CA LEU A 33 -1.40 8.71 -14.54
C LEU A 33 -1.13 9.76 -15.61
N ASN A 34 -1.97 10.81 -15.69
CA ASN A 34 -1.77 11.90 -16.63
C ASN A 34 -0.45 12.63 -16.37
N ASN A 35 -0.15 12.94 -15.10
CA ASN A 35 1.09 13.60 -14.76
C ASN A 35 2.33 12.72 -15.03
N TYR A 36 2.22 11.40 -14.81
CA TYR A 36 3.27 10.47 -15.21
C TYR A 36 3.50 10.49 -16.73
N PHE A 37 2.43 10.50 -17.51
CA PHE A 37 2.50 10.59 -18.97
C PHE A 37 3.12 11.91 -19.44
N GLU A 38 2.76 13.04 -18.84
CA GLU A 38 3.36 14.36 -19.14
C GLU A 38 4.89 14.36 -18.95
N VAL A 39 5.39 13.64 -17.96
CA VAL A 39 6.83 13.60 -17.63
C VAL A 39 7.60 12.55 -18.42
N THR A 40 6.96 11.43 -18.77
CA THR A 40 7.66 10.26 -19.33
C THR A 40 7.25 9.93 -20.78
N GLY A 41 6.17 10.53 -21.28
CA GLY A 41 5.58 10.27 -22.60
C GLY A 41 4.83 8.94 -22.72
N THR A 42 4.72 8.14 -21.65
CA THR A 42 4.07 6.83 -21.66
C THR A 42 3.33 6.56 -20.35
N TYR A 43 2.36 5.64 -20.37
CA TYR A 43 1.73 5.16 -19.13
C TYR A 43 2.54 4.00 -18.52
N PRO A 44 2.54 3.85 -17.19
CA PRO A 44 3.35 2.81 -16.54
C PRO A 44 2.78 1.40 -16.77
N ASN A 45 3.63 0.42 -17.08
CA ASN A 45 3.20 -0.97 -17.28
C ASN A 45 2.76 -1.67 -15.97
N GLN A 46 3.19 -1.16 -14.82
CA GLN A 46 2.88 -1.72 -13.51
C GLN A 46 2.50 -0.62 -12.52
N LEU A 47 1.40 -0.85 -11.79
CA LEU A 47 0.92 -0.02 -10.71
C LEU A 47 1.05 -0.77 -9.38
N ILE A 48 1.86 -0.24 -8.47
CA ILE A 48 2.00 -0.75 -7.10
C ILE A 48 1.40 0.28 -6.16
N ILE A 49 0.38 -0.13 -5.40
CA ILE A 49 -0.36 0.75 -4.49
C ILE A 49 -0.13 0.27 -3.06
N PHE A 50 0.38 1.16 -2.21
CA PHE A 50 0.48 0.94 -0.77
C PHE A 50 -0.64 1.71 -0.06
N ARG A 51 -1.58 0.98 0.55
CA ARG A 51 -2.73 1.54 1.26
C ARG A 51 -2.56 1.42 2.76
N ASP A 52 -2.33 2.54 3.44
CA ASP A 52 -2.25 2.62 4.90
C ASP A 52 -3.62 2.95 5.50
N GLY A 53 -3.92 2.51 6.72
CA GLY A 53 -5.10 2.95 7.49
C GLY A 53 -6.38 2.17 7.23
N LEU A 54 -6.30 0.86 6.96
CA LEU A 54 -7.47 -0.03 6.92
C LEU A 54 -7.43 -1.06 8.07
N GLY A 55 -8.57 -1.24 8.72
CA GLY A 55 -8.79 -2.35 9.65
C GLY A 55 -9.06 -3.67 8.91
N ASP A 56 -8.92 -4.80 9.60
CA ASP A 56 -9.12 -6.13 9.02
C ASP A 56 -10.52 -6.37 8.45
N GLY A 57 -11.54 -5.84 9.14
CA GLY A 57 -12.94 -5.96 8.72
C GLY A 57 -13.27 -5.19 7.44
N GLN A 58 -12.34 -4.39 6.91
CA GLN A 58 -12.56 -3.50 5.76
C GLN A 58 -11.79 -3.93 4.52
N LEU A 59 -10.97 -4.98 4.61
CA LEU A 59 -10.15 -5.45 3.51
C LEU A 59 -10.99 -5.80 2.28
N GLU A 60 -12.11 -6.52 2.47
CA GLU A 60 -12.95 -6.95 1.37
C GLU A 60 -13.74 -5.79 0.76
N THR A 61 -14.24 -4.87 1.58
CA THR A 61 -14.89 -3.65 1.11
C THR A 61 -13.93 -2.74 0.35
N CYS A 62 -12.67 -2.62 0.81
CA CYS A 62 -11.62 -1.89 0.10
C CYS A 62 -11.36 -2.52 -1.27
N LYS A 63 -11.21 -3.85 -1.34
CA LYS A 63 -11.04 -4.57 -2.60
C LYS A 63 -12.22 -4.34 -3.56
N GLU A 64 -13.45 -4.41 -3.06
CA GLU A 64 -14.63 -4.22 -3.90
C GLU A 64 -14.85 -2.78 -4.36
N PHE A 65 -14.36 -1.79 -3.62
CA PHE A 65 -14.61 -0.38 -3.89
C PHE A 65 -13.39 0.38 -4.44
N GLU A 66 -12.26 0.35 -3.74
CA GLU A 66 -11.04 1.08 -4.10
C GLU A 66 -10.34 0.46 -5.31
N VAL A 67 -10.20 -0.87 -5.36
CA VAL A 67 -9.53 -1.53 -6.51
C VAL A 67 -10.34 -1.34 -7.79
N LYS A 68 -11.67 -1.37 -7.72
CA LYS A 68 -12.53 -1.07 -8.88
C LYS A 68 -12.36 0.37 -9.37
N GLN A 69 -12.21 1.34 -8.46
CA GLN A 69 -11.92 2.73 -8.84
C GLN A 69 -10.56 2.87 -9.56
N ILE A 70 -9.53 2.15 -9.12
CA ILE A 70 -8.23 2.14 -9.82
C ILE A 70 -8.37 1.61 -11.24
N VAL A 71 -9.14 0.52 -11.42
CA VAL A 71 -9.41 -0.05 -12.76
C VAL A 71 -10.16 0.94 -13.64
N ARG A 72 -11.19 1.61 -13.11
CA ARG A 72 -11.94 2.65 -13.84
C ARG A 72 -11.06 3.83 -14.23
N ALA A 73 -10.16 4.26 -13.35
CA ALA A 73 -9.20 5.33 -13.65
C ALA A 73 -8.27 4.96 -14.82
N CYS A 74 -7.82 3.69 -14.89
CA CYS A 74 -7.04 3.20 -16.02
C CYS A 74 -7.85 3.23 -17.33
N MET A 75 -9.09 2.74 -17.31
CA MET A 75 -9.98 2.75 -18.49
C MET A 75 -10.33 4.17 -18.97
N LYS A 76 -10.32 5.15 -18.06
CA LYS A 76 -10.59 6.56 -18.39
C LYS A 76 -9.42 7.27 -19.08
N VAL A 77 -8.18 6.80 -18.89
CA VAL A 77 -7.03 7.36 -19.62
C VAL A 77 -6.92 6.72 -21.00
N ASP A 78 -7.15 5.41 -21.09
CA ASP A 78 -7.19 4.65 -22.34
C ASP A 78 -7.96 3.34 -22.12
N LEU A 79 -8.87 3.00 -23.02
CA LEU A 79 -9.72 1.80 -22.93
C LEU A 79 -8.89 0.49 -22.98
N ASP A 80 -7.75 0.52 -23.68
CA ASP A 80 -6.87 -0.64 -23.83
C ASP A 80 -5.77 -0.69 -22.76
N TYR A 81 -5.65 0.33 -21.92
CA TYR A 81 -4.65 0.39 -20.86
C TYR A 81 -5.01 -0.51 -19.68
N LYS A 82 -4.37 -1.69 -19.66
CA LYS A 82 -4.54 -2.73 -18.65
C LYS A 82 -3.20 -3.07 -17.98
N PRO A 83 -2.66 -2.18 -17.13
CA PRO A 83 -1.38 -2.41 -16.47
C PRO A 83 -1.47 -3.57 -15.47
N ASN A 84 -0.33 -4.17 -15.16
CA ASN A 84 -0.20 -5.06 -14.01
C ASN A 84 -0.46 -4.26 -12.73
N ARG A 85 -1.22 -4.82 -11.78
CA ARG A 85 -1.61 -4.12 -10.55
C ARG A 85 -1.28 -4.96 -9.33
N LEU A 86 -0.60 -4.35 -8.37
CA LEU A 86 -0.36 -4.91 -7.05
C LEU A 86 -0.89 -3.95 -6.00
N PHE A 87 -1.81 -4.43 -5.16
CA PHE A 87 -2.40 -3.64 -4.08
C PHE A 87 -1.95 -4.23 -2.74
N VAL A 88 -1.19 -3.46 -1.97
CA VAL A 88 -0.60 -3.85 -0.69
C VAL A 88 -1.23 -3.02 0.40
N VAL A 89 -1.95 -3.66 1.33
CA VAL A 89 -2.46 -3.00 2.53
C VAL A 89 -1.36 -3.00 3.58
N VAL A 90 -1.07 -1.84 4.17
CA VAL A 90 -0.04 -1.65 5.18
C VAL A 90 -0.73 -1.35 6.51
N GLN A 91 -0.55 -2.22 7.50
CA GLN A 91 -1.08 -2.04 8.86
C GLN A 91 0.07 -1.75 9.82
N LYS A 92 0.17 -0.49 10.29
CA LYS A 92 1.26 -0.06 11.20
C LYS A 92 0.90 -0.15 12.67
N ARG A 93 -0.39 -0.14 13.02
CA ARG A 93 -0.89 -0.14 14.41
C ARG A 93 -1.53 -1.49 14.72
N ILE A 94 -0.68 -2.49 14.93
CA ILE A 94 -1.09 -3.87 15.20
C ILE A 94 -0.71 -4.27 16.63
N GLN A 95 -1.43 -5.26 17.17
CA GLN A 95 -1.14 -5.79 18.52
C GLN A 95 0.01 -6.80 18.52
N THR A 96 0.31 -7.41 17.36
CA THR A 96 1.39 -8.39 17.21
C THR A 96 2.74 -7.75 17.51
N ARG A 97 3.50 -8.37 18.42
CA ARG A 97 4.90 -8.01 18.71
C ARG A 97 5.82 -9.17 18.34
N LEU A 98 6.92 -8.84 17.68
CA LEU A 98 7.95 -9.80 17.27
C LEU A 98 9.19 -9.54 18.11
N PHE A 99 9.82 -10.62 18.58
CA PHE A 99 11.04 -10.58 19.38
C PHE A 99 12.02 -11.63 18.88
N PHE A 100 13.31 -11.33 18.94
CA PHE A 100 14.39 -12.32 18.84
C PHE A 100 14.84 -12.70 20.24
N GLU A 101 15.08 -13.99 20.47
CA GLU A 101 15.69 -14.47 21.69
C GLU A 101 17.21 -14.45 21.56
N ASN A 102 17.89 -13.81 22.50
CA ASN A 102 19.34 -13.87 22.65
C ASN A 102 19.71 -14.43 24.04
N LYS A 103 21.00 -14.56 24.33
CA LYS A 103 21.49 -15.10 25.62
C LYS A 103 21.13 -14.22 26.83
N ASP A 104 20.90 -12.93 26.61
CA ASP A 104 20.64 -11.90 27.62
C ASP A 104 19.14 -11.53 27.73
N GLY A 105 18.27 -12.14 26.91
CA GLY A 105 16.82 -11.94 26.93
C GLY A 105 16.18 -11.71 25.55
N LEU A 106 14.98 -11.12 25.56
CA LEU A 106 14.25 -10.76 24.35
C LEU A 106 14.73 -9.41 23.83
N ILE A 107 15.00 -9.33 22.53
CA ILE A 107 15.39 -8.12 21.84
C ILE A 107 14.48 -7.84 20.65
N ASN A 108 14.41 -6.57 20.24
CA ASN A 108 13.72 -6.21 19.01
C ASN A 108 14.44 -6.83 17.79
N PRO A 109 13.70 -7.36 16.80
CA PRO A 109 14.28 -7.83 15.56
C PRO A 109 15.09 -6.74 14.83
N PRO A 110 16.18 -7.09 14.14
CA PRO A 110 16.91 -6.13 13.32
C PRO A 110 16.05 -5.62 12.14
N PRO A 111 16.30 -4.39 11.64
CA PRO A 111 15.64 -3.90 10.44
C PRO A 111 15.83 -4.83 9.25
N GLY A 112 14.78 -5.02 8.46
CA GLY A 112 14.74 -5.99 7.38
C GLY A 112 14.28 -7.38 7.81
N SER A 113 14.00 -7.61 9.10
CA SER A 113 13.40 -8.87 9.54
C SER A 113 12.00 -9.05 8.95
N ILE A 114 11.76 -10.21 8.34
CA ILE A 114 10.49 -10.59 7.73
C ILE A 114 9.94 -11.83 8.43
N MET A 115 8.64 -11.81 8.75
CA MET A 115 7.90 -12.97 9.22
C MET A 115 6.71 -13.19 8.30
N ASP A 116 6.81 -14.20 7.45
CA ASP A 116 5.83 -14.56 6.41
C ASP A 116 5.14 -15.92 6.67
N HIS A 117 5.49 -16.57 7.78
CA HIS A 117 4.98 -17.89 8.15
C HIS A 117 4.58 -17.96 9.64
N SER A 118 3.96 -19.08 10.04
CA SER A 118 3.52 -19.43 11.40
C SER A 118 2.37 -18.58 11.98
N ILE A 119 2.51 -17.26 11.98
CA ILE A 119 1.55 -16.31 12.57
C ILE A 119 0.78 -15.50 11.51
N THR A 120 1.05 -15.77 10.24
CA THR A 120 0.37 -15.20 9.07
C THR A 120 -0.95 -15.91 8.79
N ARG A 121 -1.83 -15.26 8.03
CA ARG A 121 -3.16 -15.81 7.70
C ARG A 121 -3.03 -16.86 6.63
N ARG A 122 -3.54 -18.07 6.89
CA ARG A 122 -3.48 -19.20 5.93
C ARG A 122 -4.21 -18.92 4.60
N ASP A 123 -5.17 -18.02 4.61
CA ASP A 123 -6.02 -17.67 3.46
C ASP A 123 -5.58 -16.39 2.74
N LYS A 124 -4.55 -15.68 3.23
CA LYS A 124 -4.11 -14.40 2.66
C LYS A 124 -2.61 -14.37 2.42
N PHE A 125 -2.20 -13.56 1.45
CA PHE A 125 -0.79 -13.22 1.25
C PHE A 125 -0.45 -12.05 2.18
N ASP A 126 -0.09 -12.33 3.43
CA ASP A 126 0.37 -11.35 4.41
C ASP A 126 1.75 -11.70 4.97
N PHE A 127 2.47 -10.67 5.43
CA PHE A 127 3.77 -10.79 6.07
C PHE A 127 3.97 -9.60 7.02
N PHE A 128 4.79 -9.80 8.03
CA PHE A 128 5.29 -8.73 8.91
C PHE A 128 6.68 -8.32 8.44
N LEU A 129 6.93 -7.02 8.38
CA LEU A 129 8.24 -6.44 8.07
C LEU A 129 8.64 -5.46 9.16
N VAL A 130 9.75 -5.73 9.84
CA VAL A 130 10.39 -4.77 10.75
C VAL A 130 11.26 -3.84 9.91
N SER A 131 10.72 -2.68 9.56
CA SER A 131 11.38 -1.75 8.62
C SER A 131 12.40 -0.80 9.27
N LYS A 132 12.37 -0.64 10.60
CA LYS A 132 13.21 0.31 11.33
C LYS A 132 13.62 -0.25 12.69
N THR A 133 14.79 0.17 13.17
CA THR A 133 15.21 -0.08 14.54
C THR A 133 14.47 0.87 15.46
N PHE A 134 13.99 0.36 16.58
CA PHE A 134 13.48 1.19 17.66
C PHE A 134 14.43 1.04 18.85
N ASP A 135 15.22 2.08 19.13
CA ASP A 135 16.20 2.08 20.22
C ASP A 135 15.55 2.28 21.60
N ARG A 136 14.23 2.54 21.66
CA ARG A 136 13.48 2.71 22.91
C ARG A 136 12.14 1.99 22.84
N GLY A 137 12.00 0.93 23.63
CA GLY A 137 10.74 0.21 23.85
C GLY A 137 10.93 -1.31 23.78
N LEU A 138 10.97 -1.94 24.95
CA LEU A 138 10.47 -3.31 25.16
C LEU A 138 9.03 -3.19 25.67
#